data_AF-A0A1G4IQW4-F1
#
_entry.id   AF-A0A1G4IQW4-F1
#
_cell.length_a   1.000
_cell.length_b   1.000
_cell.length_c   1.000
_cell.angle_alpha   90.00
_cell.angle_beta   90.00
_cell.angle_gamma   90.00
#
_symmetry.space_group_name_H-M   'P 1'
#
loop_
_entity.id
_entity.type
_entity.pdbx_description
1 polymer ?
#
loop_
_entity_poly.entity_id
_entity_poly.type
_entity_poly.pdbx_seq_one_letter_code
_entity_poly.pdbx_strand_id
1 'polypeptide(L)'
;MILEIRIKRPQSQIIFNLNQIVLNFSSSASNNNRYPRTPRAFFSMLTFTSETCRKLKDWILKELIEKDPDIAAELTDFVLEIVKDLSSINDKTDGSHEAQELAKLQLKGIIKNPQKLLSQLPLKLGLLETQEKNLSPTSSVKVLNIPIRNLSTDQIRAQFQLFGSIKTCKASVQKRQAIIQYHNESCAIRCTKSTTVFFNNRFVKVELFHGNIEEFDGITLIASHQSAKKPDTTISKQVSPSPEENNLNKRIEQVQNVQQTIFENIQKSNETFKTDFSELLNSKEKLLHAHQSLLKELLRKTTEISSDEENTSLGPLLLEFKQLQKSMDELSITPKEMTEIKIRKLNMDHPNELEVKDARAAASKKKRAKKAALVRKKMRRKR
;
A
#
# COMPACT_ATOMS: atom_id res chain seq x y z
N MET A 1 62.00 -9.86 22.66
CA MET A 1 60.98 -10.90 22.43
C MET A 1 59.68 -10.20 22.05
N ILE A 2 59.36 -10.12 20.76
CA ILE A 2 58.06 -9.69 20.25
C ILE A 2 57.70 -10.70 19.17
N LEU A 3 56.65 -11.50 19.42
CA LEU A 3 56.14 -12.49 18.47
C LEU A 3 55.21 -11.80 17.48
N GLU A 4 55.61 -11.77 16.22
CA GLU A 4 54.80 -11.27 15.11
C GLU A 4 54.02 -12.45 14.50
N ILE A 5 52.73 -12.57 14.84
CA ILE A 5 51.84 -13.61 14.30
C ILE A 5 51.28 -13.13 12.97
N ARG A 6 51.88 -13.58 11.86
CA ARG A 6 51.32 -13.45 10.50
C ARG A 6 50.19 -14.48 10.30
N ILE A 7 48.95 -14.03 10.39
CA ILE A 7 47.78 -14.81 9.93
C ILE A 7 47.63 -14.62 8.42
N LYS A 8 48.04 -15.63 7.64
CA LYS A 8 47.70 -15.76 6.22
C LYS A 8 46.21 -16.09 6.09
N ARG A 9 45.40 -15.17 5.56
CA ARG A 9 44.06 -15.49 5.03
C ARG A 9 44.20 -15.95 3.57
N PRO A 10 43.60 -17.08 3.15
CA PRO A 10 43.49 -17.42 1.75
C PRO A 10 42.35 -16.61 1.11
N GLN A 11 42.68 -15.82 0.09
CA GLN A 11 41.67 -15.26 -0.81
C GLN A 11 41.21 -16.35 -1.78
N SER A 12 40.08 -16.97 -1.49
CA SER A 12 39.33 -17.73 -2.49
C SER A 12 38.55 -16.75 -3.36
N GLN A 13 39.08 -16.49 -4.56
CA GLN A 13 38.37 -15.79 -5.63
C GLN A 13 37.21 -16.68 -6.11
N ILE A 14 35.98 -16.32 -5.74
CA ILE A 14 34.77 -16.81 -6.39
C ILE A 14 34.44 -15.78 -7.49
N ILE A 15 34.92 -16.05 -8.70
CA ILE A 15 34.56 -15.28 -9.89
C ILE A 15 33.16 -15.77 -10.32
N PHE A 16 32.13 -14.97 -10.02
CA PHE A 16 30.80 -15.17 -10.57
C PHE A 16 30.81 -14.79 -12.05
N ASN A 17 30.71 -15.78 -12.93
CA ASN A 17 30.61 -15.59 -14.37
C ASN A 17 29.11 -15.48 -14.75
N LEU A 18 28.57 -14.26 -14.70
CA LEU A 18 27.15 -13.95 -14.96
C LEU A 18 26.76 -13.93 -16.46
N ASN A 19 27.69 -14.20 -17.37
CA ASN A 19 27.47 -14.00 -18.82
C ASN A 19 26.91 -15.21 -19.60
N GLN A 20 26.47 -16.29 -18.94
CA GLN A 20 25.97 -17.49 -19.65
C GLN A 20 24.45 -17.74 -19.63
N ILE A 21 23.62 -16.91 -18.98
CA ILE A 21 22.19 -17.22 -18.81
C ILE A 21 21.28 -16.63 -19.94
N VAL A 22 21.81 -15.85 -20.89
CA VAL A 22 20.95 -15.08 -21.84
C VAL A 22 20.68 -15.77 -23.19
N LEU A 23 21.20 -16.96 -23.49
CA LEU A 23 20.95 -17.59 -24.79
C LEU A 23 20.52 -19.06 -24.65
N ASN A 24 19.22 -19.29 -24.45
CA ASN A 24 18.53 -20.52 -24.85
C ASN A 24 17.01 -20.29 -24.87
N PHE A 25 16.51 -19.72 -25.96
CA PHE A 25 15.11 -19.86 -26.38
C PHE A 25 15.09 -20.16 -27.88
N SER A 26 14.98 -21.43 -28.24
CA SER A 26 14.52 -21.81 -29.58
C SER A 26 13.85 -23.18 -29.56
N SER A 27 12.64 -23.19 -30.10
CA SER A 27 11.87 -24.30 -30.68
C SER A 27 11.76 -25.64 -29.95
N SER A 28 10.54 -25.97 -29.53
CA SER A 28 9.95 -27.27 -29.84
C SER A 28 8.42 -27.20 -29.84
N ALA A 29 7.84 -27.65 -30.95
CA ALA A 29 6.42 -27.70 -31.22
C ALA A 29 5.88 -29.13 -31.06
N SER A 30 4.63 -29.20 -30.61
CA SER A 30 3.64 -30.26 -30.85
C SER A 30 3.85 -31.65 -30.21
N ASN A 31 3.00 -31.98 -29.22
CA ASN A 31 2.13 -33.16 -29.35
C ASN A 31 0.89 -33.08 -28.45
N ASN A 32 -0.28 -33.30 -29.05
CA ASN A 32 -1.59 -33.30 -28.39
C ASN A 32 -1.90 -34.70 -27.86
N ASN A 33 -2.09 -34.86 -26.55
CA ASN A 33 -2.87 -35.98 -25.99
C ASN A 33 -3.78 -35.48 -24.86
N ARG A 34 -5.08 -35.75 -25.01
CA ARG A 34 -6.14 -35.32 -24.08
C ARG A 34 -6.33 -36.35 -22.98
N TYR A 35 -6.10 -35.95 -21.73
CA TYR A 35 -6.58 -36.64 -20.53
C TYR A 35 -7.59 -35.77 -19.76
N PRO A 36 -8.51 -36.37 -18.99
CA PRO A 36 -9.60 -35.66 -18.33
C PRO A 36 -9.07 -34.72 -17.23
N ARG A 37 -9.51 -33.46 -17.29
CA ARG A 37 -9.14 -32.39 -16.36
C ARG A 37 -9.76 -32.63 -14.97
N THR A 38 -8.90 -32.78 -13.97
CA THR A 38 -9.25 -32.55 -12.56
C THR A 38 -9.54 -31.05 -12.32
N PRO A 39 -10.33 -30.69 -11.30
CA PRO A 39 -10.68 -29.29 -11.04
C PRO A 39 -9.42 -28.47 -10.72
N ARG A 40 -9.06 -27.57 -11.64
CA ARG A 40 -8.00 -26.55 -11.45
C ARG A 40 -8.37 -25.65 -10.27
N ALA A 41 -7.65 -25.80 -9.16
CA ALA A 41 -7.59 -24.77 -8.14
C ALA A 41 -6.89 -23.55 -8.77
N PHE A 42 -7.65 -22.48 -9.00
CA PHE A 42 -7.10 -21.22 -9.48
C PHE A 42 -6.20 -20.62 -8.40
N PHE A 43 -4.88 -20.76 -8.54
CA PHE A 43 -3.93 -19.95 -7.79
C PHE A 43 -3.95 -18.54 -8.39
N SER A 44 -4.80 -17.67 -7.84
CA SER A 44 -4.72 -16.23 -8.11
C SER A 44 -3.33 -15.73 -7.75
N MET A 45 -2.73 -14.88 -8.60
CA MET A 45 -1.47 -14.17 -8.35
C MET A 45 -1.27 -13.90 -6.85
N LEU A 46 -0.24 -14.48 -6.25
CA LEU A 46 0.05 -14.35 -4.83
C LEU A 46 0.39 -12.89 -4.51
N THR A 47 -0.62 -12.09 -4.19
CA THR A 47 -0.41 -10.76 -3.63
C THR A 47 -0.04 -10.95 -2.16
N PHE A 48 1.25 -11.11 -1.90
CA PHE A 48 1.76 -11.12 -0.52
C PHE A 48 1.40 -9.80 0.16
N THR A 49 0.71 -9.88 1.29
CA THR A 49 0.57 -8.73 2.19
C THR A 49 1.95 -8.35 2.75
N SER A 50 2.09 -7.11 3.21
CA SER A 50 3.33 -6.66 3.86
C SER A 50 3.72 -7.55 5.06
N GLU A 51 2.73 -8.06 5.80
CA GLU A 51 2.94 -8.87 6.99
C GLU A 51 3.35 -10.32 6.65
N THR A 52 2.73 -10.95 5.66
CA THR A 52 3.14 -12.29 5.20
C THR A 52 4.53 -12.26 4.58
N CYS A 53 4.83 -11.21 3.81
CA CYS A 53 6.16 -11.00 3.26
C CYS A 53 7.20 -10.91 4.40
N ARG A 54 6.94 -10.14 5.46
CA ARG A 54 7.85 -10.05 6.62
C ARG A 54 8.05 -11.40 7.31
N LYS A 55 6.97 -12.15 7.60
CA LYS A 55 7.06 -13.48 8.23
C LYS A 55 7.81 -14.49 7.36
N LEU A 56 7.65 -14.38 6.04
CA LEU A 56 8.36 -15.21 5.07
C LEU A 56 9.85 -14.84 5.02
N LYS A 57 10.20 -13.55 5.03
CA LYS A 57 11.58 -13.06 5.15
C LYS A 57 12.25 -13.60 6.40
N ASP A 58 11.60 -13.49 7.56
CA ASP A 58 12.12 -13.99 8.85
C ASP A 58 12.35 -15.51 8.84
N TRP A 59 11.55 -16.25 8.06
CA TRP A 59 11.74 -17.69 7.88
C TRP A 59 12.92 -18.00 6.93
N ILE A 60 13.04 -17.29 5.80
CA ILE A 60 14.15 -17.46 4.85
C ILE A 60 15.49 -17.11 5.51
N LEU A 61 15.54 -16.04 6.31
CA LEU A 61 16.72 -15.62 7.08
C LEU A 61 17.28 -16.73 7.99
N LYS A 62 16.44 -17.63 8.49
CA LYS A 62 16.88 -18.77 9.32
C LYS A 62 17.56 -19.88 8.51
N GLU A 63 17.21 -20.01 7.24
CA GLU A 63 17.69 -21.05 6.34
C GLU A 63 18.90 -20.61 5.47
N LEU A 64 19.21 -19.30 5.45
CA LEU A 64 20.39 -18.74 4.80
C LEU A 64 21.71 -19.26 5.40
N ILE A 65 22.73 -19.36 4.54
CA ILE A 65 24.11 -19.73 4.93
C ILE A 65 24.84 -18.51 5.48
N GLU A 66 24.71 -17.38 4.78
CA GLU A 66 25.36 -16.12 5.11
C GLU A 66 24.71 -15.46 6.34
N LYS A 67 25.54 -14.92 7.24
CA LYS A 67 25.08 -14.34 8.51
C LYS A 67 25.20 -12.83 8.56
N ASP A 68 25.91 -12.23 7.62
CA ASP A 68 26.04 -10.78 7.54
C ASP A 68 24.67 -10.16 7.21
N PRO A 69 24.17 -9.23 8.04
CA PRO A 69 22.77 -8.77 7.98
C PRO A 69 22.45 -8.03 6.68
N ASP A 70 23.40 -7.26 6.15
CA ASP A 70 23.20 -6.47 4.93
C ASP A 70 23.10 -7.39 3.71
N ILE A 71 24.01 -8.35 3.59
CA ILE A 71 24.03 -9.35 2.50
C ILE A 71 22.82 -10.29 2.63
N ALA A 72 22.46 -10.69 3.85
CA ALA A 72 21.31 -11.55 4.10
C ALA A 72 19.99 -10.90 3.68
N ALA A 73 19.84 -9.57 3.83
CA ALA A 73 18.66 -8.85 3.36
C ALA A 73 18.53 -8.90 1.83
N GLU A 74 19.62 -8.61 1.10
CA GLU A 74 19.64 -8.66 -0.37
C GLU A 74 19.38 -10.08 -0.90
N LEU A 75 20.03 -11.08 -0.30
CA LEU A 75 19.81 -12.49 -0.65
C LEU A 75 18.36 -12.92 -0.36
N THR A 76 17.77 -12.43 0.73
CA THR A 76 16.36 -12.74 1.04
C THR A 76 15.42 -12.16 -0.02
N ASP A 77 15.66 -10.94 -0.49
CA ASP A 77 14.86 -10.32 -1.55
C ASP A 77 15.01 -11.06 -2.88
N PHE A 78 16.23 -11.49 -3.22
CA PHE A 78 16.48 -12.33 -4.39
C PHE A 78 15.75 -13.69 -4.31
N VAL A 79 15.78 -14.35 -3.16
CA VAL A 79 15.04 -15.61 -2.95
C VAL A 79 13.54 -15.40 -3.12
N LEU A 80 12.99 -14.28 -2.61
CA LEU A 80 11.58 -13.95 -2.78
C LEU A 80 11.20 -13.70 -4.24
N GLU A 81 12.10 -13.12 -5.04
CA GLU A 81 11.90 -12.91 -6.48
C GLU A 81 11.80 -14.26 -7.22
N ILE A 82 12.75 -15.17 -6.99
CA ILE A 82 12.71 -16.53 -7.56
C ILE A 82 11.41 -17.25 -7.18
N VAL A 83 10.96 -17.12 -5.93
CA VAL A 83 9.72 -17.74 -5.46
C VAL A 83 8.48 -17.17 -6.16
N LYS A 84 8.45 -15.85 -6.41
CA LYS A 84 7.36 -15.22 -7.18
C LYS A 84 7.34 -15.74 -8.60
N ASP A 85 8.49 -15.89 -9.23
CA ASP A 85 8.60 -16.41 -10.60
C ASP A 85 8.13 -17.87 -10.68
N LEU A 86 8.53 -18.72 -9.73
CA LEU A 86 8.07 -20.10 -9.63
C LEU A 86 6.55 -20.21 -9.47
N SER A 87 5.94 -19.34 -8.66
CA SER A 87 4.49 -19.36 -8.45
C SER A 87 3.71 -19.03 -9.73
N SER A 88 4.29 -18.23 -10.62
CA SER A 88 3.69 -17.87 -11.91
C SER A 88 3.75 -19.01 -12.93
N ILE A 89 4.66 -19.98 -12.75
CA ILE A 89 4.89 -21.09 -13.69
C ILE A 89 4.00 -22.30 -13.37
N ASN A 90 3.63 -22.51 -12.10
CA ASN A 90 2.88 -23.69 -11.66
C ASN A 90 1.50 -23.89 -12.34
N ASP A 91 0.94 -22.86 -12.98
CA ASP A 91 -0.32 -22.98 -13.74
C ASP A 91 -0.17 -23.75 -15.07
N LYS A 92 1.06 -24.00 -15.53
CA LYS A 92 1.36 -24.70 -16.79
C LYS A 92 1.93 -26.09 -16.49
N THR A 93 1.13 -27.12 -16.74
CA THR A 93 1.36 -28.51 -16.30
C THR A 93 2.63 -29.18 -16.83
N ASP A 94 3.22 -28.68 -17.92
CA ASP A 94 4.27 -29.42 -18.62
C ASP A 94 5.68 -28.82 -18.39
N GLY A 95 5.80 -27.65 -17.75
CA GLY A 95 7.08 -26.95 -17.51
C GLY A 95 7.50 -26.83 -16.03
N SER A 96 6.71 -27.36 -15.10
CA SER A 96 6.94 -27.15 -13.65
C SER A 96 8.26 -27.78 -13.15
N HIS A 97 8.64 -28.95 -13.68
CA HIS A 97 9.85 -29.64 -13.21
C HIS A 97 11.14 -28.90 -13.59
N GLU A 98 11.23 -28.38 -14.81
CA GLU A 98 12.41 -27.66 -15.28
C GLU A 98 12.61 -26.34 -14.52
N ALA A 99 11.53 -25.60 -14.28
CA ALA A 99 11.57 -24.38 -13.48
C ALA A 99 12.02 -24.64 -12.03
N GLN A 100 11.57 -25.75 -11.43
CA GLN A 100 12.01 -26.14 -10.09
C GLN A 100 13.49 -26.51 -10.06
N GLU A 101 14.02 -27.21 -11.07
CA GLU A 101 15.45 -27.52 -11.16
C GLU A 101 16.31 -26.26 -11.34
N LEU A 102 15.86 -25.32 -12.18
CA LEU A 102 16.54 -24.02 -12.34
C LEU A 102 16.58 -23.23 -11.04
N ALA A 103 15.47 -23.17 -10.30
CA ALA A 103 15.44 -22.52 -9.00
C ALA A 103 16.33 -23.23 -7.97
N LYS A 104 16.38 -24.58 -7.98
CA LYS A 104 17.32 -25.33 -7.12
C LYS A 104 18.76 -24.96 -7.43
N LEU A 105 19.12 -24.82 -8.71
CA LEU A 105 20.46 -24.42 -9.14
C LEU A 105 20.79 -22.98 -8.73
N GLN A 106 19.86 -22.04 -8.89
CA GLN A 106 20.06 -20.63 -8.50
C GLN A 106 20.19 -20.46 -6.98
N LEU A 107 19.47 -21.25 -6.20
CA LEU A 107 19.51 -21.20 -4.73
C LEU A 107 20.71 -21.97 -4.15
N LYS A 108 21.43 -22.73 -4.97
CA LYS A 108 22.60 -23.51 -4.54
C LYS A 108 23.73 -22.56 -4.16
N GLY A 109 24.17 -22.63 -2.90
CA GLY A 109 25.23 -21.77 -2.36
C GLY A 109 24.69 -20.55 -1.60
N ILE A 110 23.40 -20.23 -1.72
CA ILE A 110 22.73 -19.19 -0.93
C ILE A 110 22.06 -19.82 0.31
N ILE A 111 21.34 -20.93 0.10
CA ILE A 111 20.53 -21.60 1.12
C ILE A 111 21.16 -22.95 1.48
N LYS A 112 21.13 -23.33 2.76
CA LYS A 112 21.71 -24.60 3.25
C LYS A 112 21.13 -25.82 2.54
N ASN A 113 19.80 -25.83 2.35
CA ASN A 113 19.06 -26.94 1.76
C ASN A 113 17.97 -26.43 0.80
N PRO A 114 18.31 -26.11 -0.47
CA PRO A 114 17.36 -25.51 -1.42
C PRO A 114 16.15 -26.41 -1.69
N GLN A 115 16.34 -27.73 -1.78
CA GLN A 115 15.26 -28.68 -2.00
C GLN A 115 14.25 -28.72 -0.85
N LYS A 116 14.74 -28.67 0.40
CA LYS A 116 13.88 -28.64 1.59
C LYS A 116 13.05 -27.34 1.61
N LEU A 117 13.68 -26.20 1.36
CA LEU A 117 13.00 -24.91 1.31
C LEU A 117 11.88 -24.91 0.26
N LEU A 118 12.17 -25.31 -0.98
CA LEU A 118 11.18 -25.36 -2.05
C LEU A 118 10.02 -26.32 -1.75
N SER A 119 10.29 -27.47 -1.11
CA SER A 119 9.23 -28.41 -0.70
C SER A 119 8.34 -27.89 0.44
N GLN A 120 8.91 -27.11 1.36
CA GLN A 120 8.19 -26.56 2.52
C GLN A 120 7.48 -25.26 2.20
N LEU A 121 7.87 -24.58 1.13
CA LEU A 121 7.38 -23.26 0.80
C LEU A 121 5.86 -23.22 0.56
N PRO A 122 5.25 -24.13 -0.23
CA PRO A 122 3.79 -24.18 -0.39
C PRO A 122 3.06 -24.42 0.94
N LEU A 123 3.61 -25.28 1.80
CA LEU A 123 3.03 -25.57 3.12
C LEU A 123 3.10 -24.35 4.04
N LYS A 124 4.23 -23.65 4.07
CA LYS A 124 4.41 -22.43 4.85
C LYS A 124 3.54 -21.29 4.33
N LEU A 125 3.43 -21.14 3.01
CA LEU A 125 2.51 -20.18 2.41
C LEU A 125 1.07 -20.49 2.81
N GLY A 126 0.65 -21.76 2.71
CA GLY A 126 -0.70 -22.18 3.10
C GLY A 126 -1.00 -21.90 4.58
N LEU A 127 -0.02 -22.11 5.47
CA LEU A 127 -0.16 -21.79 6.89
C LEU A 127 -0.27 -20.27 7.14
N LEU A 128 0.57 -19.47 6.47
CA LEU A 128 0.52 -18.01 6.56
C LEU A 128 -0.78 -17.44 5.98
N GLU A 129 -1.22 -17.96 4.84
CA GLU A 129 -2.51 -17.64 4.25
C GLU A 129 -3.67 -18.08 5.13
N THR A 130 -3.58 -19.20 5.85
CA THR A 130 -4.64 -19.62 6.77
C THR A 130 -4.69 -18.71 8.00
N GLN A 131 -3.53 -18.29 8.50
CA GLN A 131 -3.46 -17.23 9.52
C GLN A 131 -4.07 -15.92 9.03
N GLU A 132 -3.92 -15.58 7.75
CA GLU A 132 -4.53 -14.40 7.15
C GLU A 132 -5.99 -14.58 6.72
N LYS A 133 -6.43 -15.77 6.32
CA LYS A 133 -7.83 -16.03 5.95
C LYS A 133 -8.74 -16.04 7.18
N ASN A 134 -8.18 -16.22 8.37
CA ASN A 134 -8.85 -15.84 9.61
C ASN A 134 -9.12 -14.33 9.72
N LEU A 135 -8.50 -13.49 8.87
CA LEU A 135 -8.85 -12.09 8.65
C LEU A 135 -10.04 -11.94 7.66
N SER A 136 -10.89 -12.96 7.51
CA SER A 136 -12.19 -12.81 6.84
C SER A 136 -12.87 -11.55 7.39
N PRO A 137 -13.49 -10.73 6.52
CA PRO A 137 -13.87 -9.40 6.93
C PRO A 137 -14.95 -9.50 8.02
N THR A 138 -14.52 -9.21 9.23
CA THR A 138 -15.34 -9.34 10.41
C THR A 138 -16.21 -8.11 10.55
N SER A 139 -17.48 -8.30 10.91
CA SER A 139 -18.35 -7.20 11.31
C SER A 139 -17.96 -6.58 12.66
N SER A 140 -16.82 -6.98 13.23
CA SER A 140 -16.30 -6.54 14.52
C SER A 140 -15.11 -5.61 14.37
N VAL A 141 -15.05 -4.60 15.24
CA VAL A 141 -14.01 -3.58 15.30
C VAL A 141 -13.44 -3.52 16.71
N LYS A 142 -12.12 -3.46 16.84
CA LYS A 142 -11.39 -3.23 18.08
C LYS A 142 -10.99 -1.76 18.17
N VAL A 143 -11.38 -1.12 19.27
CA VAL A 143 -11.06 0.27 19.59
C VAL A 143 -10.09 0.28 20.75
N LEU A 144 -8.93 0.91 20.56
CA LEU A 144 -7.83 0.98 21.51
C LEU A 144 -7.68 2.40 22.08
N ASN A 145 -7.08 2.50 23.26
CA ASN A 145 -6.72 3.76 23.93
C ASN A 145 -7.93 4.64 24.32
N ILE A 146 -9.05 4.02 24.68
CA ILE A 146 -10.26 4.75 25.07
C ILE A 146 -10.03 5.43 26.44
N PRO A 147 -10.34 6.73 26.60
CA PRO A 147 -10.28 7.39 27.89
C PRO A 147 -11.23 6.71 28.88
N ILE A 148 -10.79 6.45 30.11
CA ILE A 148 -11.61 5.76 31.14
C ILE A 148 -12.97 6.45 31.35
N ARG A 149 -12.99 7.78 31.33
CA ARG A 149 -14.22 8.59 31.49
C ARG A 149 -15.24 8.38 30.37
N ASN A 150 -14.80 7.92 29.21
CA ASN A 150 -15.62 7.74 28.01
C ASN A 150 -15.90 6.25 27.72
N LEU A 151 -15.50 5.35 28.63
CA LEU A 151 -15.74 3.92 28.51
C LEU A 151 -17.15 3.50 29.00
N SER A 152 -18.08 4.45 29.06
CA SER A 152 -19.49 4.18 29.39
C SER A 152 -20.26 3.71 28.16
N THR A 153 -21.30 2.91 28.40
CA THR A 153 -22.20 2.35 27.37
C THR A 153 -22.72 3.41 26.42
N ASP A 154 -23.18 4.53 26.97
CA ASP A 154 -23.89 5.57 26.22
C ASP A 154 -22.94 6.38 25.36
N GLN A 155 -21.72 6.64 25.83
CA GLN A 155 -20.69 7.36 25.10
C GLN A 155 -20.16 6.54 23.92
N ILE A 156 -19.87 5.26 24.16
CA ILE A 156 -19.44 4.35 23.08
C ILE A 156 -20.57 4.20 22.05
N ARG A 157 -21.82 4.02 22.50
CA ARG A 157 -22.97 3.92 21.60
C ARG A 157 -23.12 5.19 20.76
N ALA A 158 -23.15 6.37 21.39
CA ALA A 158 -23.36 7.64 20.70
C ALA A 158 -22.30 7.91 19.61
N GLN A 159 -21.03 7.62 19.89
CA GLN A 159 -19.95 7.82 18.93
C GLN A 159 -19.96 6.79 17.79
N PHE A 160 -20.14 5.50 18.12
CA PHE A 160 -19.98 4.43 17.14
C PHE A 160 -21.27 4.08 16.37
N GLN A 161 -22.44 4.55 16.82
CA GLN A 161 -23.72 4.38 16.14
C GLN A 161 -23.78 5.16 14.82
N LEU A 162 -22.98 6.21 14.66
CA LEU A 162 -22.88 7.01 13.43
C LEU A 162 -22.43 6.17 12.23
N PHE A 163 -21.67 5.09 12.45
CA PHE A 163 -21.16 4.20 11.39
C PHE A 163 -22.15 3.09 10.99
N GLY A 164 -23.09 2.77 11.90
CA GLY A 164 -24.14 1.79 11.69
C GLY A 164 -24.72 1.21 12.99
N SER A 165 -25.67 0.28 12.83
CA SER A 165 -26.31 -0.39 13.97
C SER A 165 -25.36 -1.36 14.67
N ILE A 166 -25.14 -1.14 15.96
CA ILE A 166 -24.28 -1.96 16.83
C ILE A 166 -25.09 -3.17 17.30
N LYS A 167 -24.58 -4.37 17.03
CA LYS A 167 -25.16 -5.65 17.47
C LYS A 167 -24.79 -5.97 18.91
N THR A 168 -23.50 -5.91 19.23
CA THR A 168 -22.96 -6.16 20.57
C THR A 168 -21.74 -5.27 20.82
N CYS A 169 -21.50 -4.95 22.09
CA CYS A 169 -20.29 -4.24 22.50
C CYS A 169 -19.75 -4.82 23.81
N LYS A 170 -18.48 -5.16 23.83
CA LYS A 170 -17.73 -5.52 25.05
C LYS A 170 -16.64 -4.50 25.29
N ALA A 171 -16.39 -4.14 26.55
CA ALA A 171 -15.28 -3.25 26.90
C ALA A 171 -14.44 -3.81 28.05
N SER A 172 -13.14 -3.60 27.95
CA SER A 172 -12.15 -3.94 28.97
C SER A 172 -11.65 -2.65 29.60
N VAL A 173 -12.11 -2.35 30.82
CA VAL A 173 -11.70 -1.15 31.57
C VAL A 173 -10.20 -1.17 31.84
N GLN A 174 -9.66 -2.34 32.19
CA GLN A 174 -8.24 -2.54 32.51
C GLN A 174 -7.34 -2.24 31.31
N LYS A 175 -7.66 -2.82 30.14
CA LYS A 175 -6.87 -2.65 28.92
C LYS A 175 -7.20 -1.34 28.19
N ARG A 176 -8.27 -0.62 28.59
CA ARG A 176 -8.82 0.57 27.92
C ARG A 176 -9.17 0.31 26.45
N GLN A 177 -9.83 -0.82 26.19
CA GLN A 177 -10.19 -1.29 24.86
C GLN A 177 -11.66 -1.64 24.80
N ALA A 178 -12.28 -1.50 23.64
CA ALA A 178 -13.63 -2.01 23.39
C ALA A 178 -13.67 -2.78 22.07
N ILE A 179 -14.51 -3.80 22.01
CA ILE A 179 -14.87 -4.52 20.79
C ILE A 179 -16.32 -4.22 20.48
N ILE A 180 -16.56 -3.78 19.26
CA ILE A 180 -17.88 -3.37 18.77
C ILE A 180 -18.20 -4.25 17.57
N GLN A 181 -19.23 -5.09 17.71
CA GLN A 181 -19.76 -5.87 16.60
C GLN A 181 -20.93 -5.13 15.97
N TYR A 182 -20.87 -4.91 14.67
CA TYR A 182 -21.94 -4.35 13.88
C TYR A 182 -22.82 -5.44 13.27
N HIS A 183 -24.05 -5.07 12.91
CA HIS A 183 -24.93 -5.94 12.13
C HIS A 183 -24.41 -6.18 10.71
N ASN A 184 -23.74 -5.19 10.12
CA ASN A 184 -23.20 -5.25 8.77
C ASN A 184 -21.68 -5.03 8.78
N GLU A 185 -20.96 -5.84 8.00
CA GLU A 185 -19.51 -5.73 7.80
C GLU A 185 -19.08 -4.38 7.23
N SER A 186 -19.86 -3.82 6.30
CA SER A 186 -19.59 -2.51 5.71
C SER A 186 -19.52 -1.38 6.74
N CYS A 187 -20.21 -1.51 7.89
CA CYS A 187 -20.13 -0.55 8.98
C CYS A 187 -18.76 -0.59 9.68
N ALA A 188 -18.21 -1.80 9.90
CA ALA A 188 -16.89 -1.99 10.48
C ALA A 188 -15.79 -1.40 9.59
N ILE A 189 -15.88 -1.61 8.28
CA ILE A 189 -14.94 -1.04 7.29
C ILE A 189 -15.05 0.50 7.26
N ARG A 190 -16.26 1.07 7.34
CA ARG A 190 -16.41 2.54 7.41
C ARG A 190 -15.81 3.11 8.70
N CYS A 191 -15.99 2.42 9.82
CA CYS A 191 -15.47 2.83 11.12
C CYS A 191 -13.93 2.85 11.14
N THR A 192 -13.28 1.83 10.58
CA THR A 192 -11.80 1.77 10.50
C THR A 192 -11.22 2.81 9.53
N LYS A 193 -11.95 3.16 8.47
CA LYS A 193 -11.53 4.18 7.50
C LYS A 193 -11.73 5.62 7.99
N SER A 194 -12.56 5.85 9.00
CA SER A 194 -12.77 7.21 9.49
C SER A 194 -11.60 7.65 10.38
N THR A 195 -10.89 8.68 9.96
CA THR A 195 -9.79 9.33 10.69
C THR A 195 -10.30 10.31 11.77
N THR A 196 -11.51 10.10 12.28
CA THR A 196 -12.16 11.05 13.19
C THR A 196 -11.75 10.82 14.65
N VAL A 197 -11.64 11.91 15.41
CA VAL A 197 -11.31 11.91 16.84
C VAL A 197 -12.53 11.47 17.64
N PHE A 198 -12.54 10.26 18.19
CA PHE A 198 -13.76 9.70 18.76
C PHE A 198 -14.08 10.15 20.20
N PHE A 199 -13.14 10.75 20.95
CA PHE A 199 -13.39 11.10 22.36
C PHE A 199 -12.65 12.35 22.84
N ASN A 200 -13.34 13.50 22.86
CA ASN A 200 -12.90 14.73 23.53
C ASN A 200 -11.39 15.05 23.37
N ASN A 201 -10.93 15.25 22.13
CA ASN A 201 -9.54 15.55 21.76
C ASN A 201 -8.52 14.40 21.97
N ARG A 202 -8.95 13.15 22.11
CA ARG A 202 -8.04 11.99 22.06
C ARG A 202 -8.28 11.11 20.84
N PHE A 203 -7.19 10.83 20.15
CA PHE A 203 -7.14 9.85 19.08
C PHE A 203 -7.21 8.45 19.68
N VAL A 204 -8.23 7.69 19.29
CA VAL A 204 -8.29 6.25 19.54
C VAL A 204 -7.87 5.52 18.27
N LYS A 205 -7.23 4.36 18.42
CA LYS A 205 -6.85 3.53 17.29
C LYS A 205 -7.99 2.54 17.04
N VAL A 206 -8.46 2.46 15.80
CA VAL A 206 -9.59 1.62 15.40
C VAL A 206 -9.08 0.61 14.38
N GLU A 207 -9.20 -0.67 14.69
CA GLU A 207 -8.70 -1.78 13.86
C GLU A 207 -9.81 -2.82 13.67
N LEU A 208 -9.78 -3.57 12.56
CA LEU A 208 -10.71 -4.69 12.39
C LEU A 208 -10.38 -5.79 13.40
N PHE A 209 -11.40 -6.36 14.03
CA PHE A 209 -11.25 -7.42 15.02
C PHE A 209 -11.61 -8.78 14.45
N HIS A 210 -10.60 -9.59 14.20
CA HIS A 210 -10.72 -10.88 13.53
C HIS A 210 -10.94 -12.08 14.48
N GLY A 211 -11.23 -11.83 15.76
CA GLY A 211 -11.46 -12.88 16.76
C GLY A 211 -12.94 -13.09 17.08
N ASN A 212 -13.21 -14.11 17.89
CA ASN A 212 -14.53 -14.28 18.50
C ASN A 212 -14.72 -13.24 19.61
N ILE A 213 -15.85 -12.54 19.61
CA ILE A 213 -16.15 -11.56 20.67
C ILE A 213 -16.31 -12.22 22.04
N GLU A 214 -16.62 -13.51 22.07
CA GLU A 214 -16.78 -14.28 23.31
C GLU A 214 -15.47 -14.44 24.07
N GLU A 215 -14.36 -14.67 23.36
CA GLU A 215 -13.00 -14.82 23.91
C GLU A 215 -12.40 -13.51 24.44
N PHE A 216 -13.03 -12.37 24.17
CA PHE A 216 -12.51 -11.08 24.64
C PHE A 216 -12.78 -10.87 26.13
N ASP A 217 -11.70 -10.71 26.91
CA ASP A 217 -11.71 -10.32 28.32
C ASP A 217 -12.33 -8.93 28.51
N GLY A 218 -13.64 -8.87 28.78
CA GLY A 218 -14.34 -7.62 28.99
C GLY A 218 -15.78 -7.76 29.47
N ILE A 219 -16.32 -6.66 29.98
CA ILE A 219 -17.71 -6.55 30.41
C ILE A 219 -18.55 -6.26 29.16
N THR A 220 -19.64 -7.00 28.98
CA THR A 220 -20.61 -6.74 27.92
C THR A 220 -21.38 -5.45 28.24
N LEU A 221 -21.13 -4.40 27.45
CA LEU A 221 -21.75 -3.09 27.59
C LEU A 221 -23.10 -3.01 26.87
N ILE A 222 -23.18 -3.65 25.69
CA ILE A 222 -24.41 -3.69 24.88
C ILE A 222 -24.65 -5.15 24.53
N ALA A 223 -25.65 -5.74 25.18
CA ALA A 223 -26.14 -7.06 24.84
C ALA A 223 -27.06 -6.96 23.61
N SER A 224 -26.95 -7.93 22.69
CA SER A 224 -27.90 -8.03 21.58
C SER A 224 -29.25 -8.41 22.17
N HIS A 225 -30.22 -7.50 22.13
CA HIS A 225 -31.59 -7.77 22.53
C HIS A 225 -32.28 -8.68 21.50
N GLN A 226 -31.87 -9.94 21.44
CA GLN A 226 -32.70 -10.98 20.84
C GLN A 226 -33.72 -11.41 21.88
N SER A 227 -34.89 -10.78 21.80
CA SER A 227 -36.18 -11.28 22.31
C SER A 227 -36.19 -11.88 23.72
N ALA A 228 -36.30 -11.01 24.74
CA ALA A 228 -36.92 -11.38 26.00
C ALA A 228 -37.71 -10.19 26.57
N LYS A 229 -39.03 -10.34 26.54
CA LYS A 229 -40.11 -9.68 27.29
C LYS A 229 -39.93 -8.22 27.72
N LYS A 230 -40.88 -7.40 27.23
CA LYS A 230 -41.26 -6.08 27.78
C LYS A 230 -41.24 -6.07 29.31
N PRO A 231 -40.76 -4.96 29.89
CA PRO A 231 -41.51 -4.31 30.94
C PRO A 231 -41.90 -2.89 30.52
N ASP A 232 -43.16 -2.58 30.79
CA ASP A 232 -43.75 -1.24 30.81
C ASP A 232 -43.04 -0.32 31.81
N THR A 233 -43.42 0.97 31.75
CA THR A 233 -43.33 1.98 32.83
C THR A 233 -41.95 2.70 32.85
N THR A 234 -41.80 4.02 32.84
CA THR A 234 -42.70 5.16 33.08
C THR A 234 -42.09 6.41 32.45
N ILE A 235 -42.94 7.25 31.85
CA ILE A 235 -42.60 8.60 31.39
C ILE A 235 -42.39 9.50 32.62
N SER A 236 -41.18 10.04 32.78
CA SER A 236 -40.93 11.19 33.65
C SER A 236 -40.65 12.43 32.81
N LYS A 237 -41.45 13.44 33.09
CA LYS A 237 -41.60 14.72 32.42
C LYS A 237 -41.08 15.76 33.40
N GLN A 238 -39.95 16.41 33.13
CA GLN A 238 -39.55 17.63 33.85
C GLN A 238 -38.58 18.45 32.98
N VAL A 239 -39.07 19.50 32.32
CA VAL A 239 -39.10 20.91 32.77
C VAL A 239 -37.81 21.64 32.39
N SER A 240 -37.96 22.44 31.34
CA SER A 240 -37.12 23.57 30.91
C SER A 240 -36.97 24.64 32.00
N PRO A 241 -35.87 25.42 31.97
CA PRO A 241 -36.05 26.83 31.63
C PRO A 241 -34.99 27.40 30.67
N SER A 242 -35.47 28.25 29.76
CA SER A 242 -34.77 29.32 29.01
C SER A 242 -34.53 30.53 29.96
N PRO A 243 -33.64 31.53 29.73
CA PRO A 243 -32.98 31.96 28.47
C PRO A 243 -31.46 32.25 28.57
N GLU A 244 -30.67 31.75 27.60
CA GLU A 244 -29.33 32.31 27.29
C GLU A 244 -29.20 32.55 25.77
N GLU A 245 -30.10 33.34 25.19
CA GLU A 245 -30.06 33.66 23.75
C GLU A 245 -28.79 34.47 23.37
N ASN A 246 -28.19 35.19 24.32
CA ASN A 246 -26.95 35.94 24.09
C ASN A 246 -25.69 35.06 23.94
N ASN A 247 -25.69 33.82 24.42
CA ASN A 247 -24.54 32.91 24.28
C ASN A 247 -24.55 32.13 22.96
N LEU A 248 -25.73 31.93 22.35
CA LEU A 248 -25.85 31.26 21.06
C LEU A 248 -25.31 32.12 19.92
N ASN A 249 -25.61 33.41 19.91
CA ASN A 249 -25.11 34.33 18.87
C ASN A 249 -23.58 34.45 18.92
N LYS A 250 -22.98 34.58 20.11
CA LYS A 250 -21.51 34.57 20.29
C LYS A 250 -20.86 33.28 19.79
N ARG A 251 -21.52 32.12 20.01
CA ARG A 251 -21.02 30.83 19.55
C ARG A 251 -21.09 30.69 18.03
N ILE A 252 -22.14 31.23 17.41
CA ILE A 252 -22.30 31.23 15.95
C ILE A 252 -21.20 32.08 15.30
N GLU A 253 -20.94 33.29 15.81
CA GLU A 253 -19.86 34.16 15.35
C GLU A 253 -18.47 33.50 15.50
N GLN A 254 -18.22 32.83 16.63
CA GLN A 254 -16.97 32.08 16.83
C GLN A 254 -16.80 30.94 15.82
N VAL A 255 -17.85 30.17 15.56
CA VAL A 255 -17.80 29.07 14.59
C VAL A 255 -17.58 29.60 13.18
N GLN A 256 -18.21 30.72 12.81
CA GLN A 256 -18.01 31.36 11.51
C GLN A 256 -16.57 31.88 11.36
N ASN A 257 -16.02 32.56 12.37
CA ASN A 257 -14.62 33.03 12.35
C ASN A 257 -13.62 31.87 12.27
N VAL A 258 -13.86 30.76 12.98
CA VAL A 258 -13.01 29.57 12.88
C VAL A 258 -13.10 28.94 11.49
N GLN A 259 -14.29 28.86 10.88
CA GLN A 259 -14.44 28.34 9.52
C GLN A 259 -13.76 29.25 8.48
N GLN A 260 -13.88 30.58 8.63
CA GLN A 260 -13.24 31.54 7.75
C GLN A 260 -11.71 31.46 7.85
N THR A 261 -11.15 31.42 9.06
CA THR A 261 -9.70 31.30 9.25
C THR A 261 -9.14 29.99 8.72
N ILE A 262 -9.88 28.87 8.85
CA ILE A 262 -9.50 27.59 8.24
C ILE A 262 -9.50 27.70 6.71
N PHE A 263 -10.52 28.34 6.12
CA PHE A 263 -10.60 28.54 4.68
C PHE A 263 -9.44 29.39 4.14
N GLU A 264 -9.15 30.53 4.79
CA GLU A 264 -8.04 31.41 4.41
C GLU A 264 -6.68 30.70 4.56
N ASN A 265 -6.50 29.88 5.60
CA ASN A 265 -5.27 29.13 5.80
C ASN A 265 -5.08 28.05 4.73
N ILE A 266 -6.14 27.33 4.36
CA ILE A 266 -6.11 26.35 3.26
C ILE A 266 -5.79 27.05 1.94
N GLN A 267 -6.36 28.22 1.69
CA GLN A 267 -6.08 29.00 0.49
C GLN A 267 -4.61 29.43 0.41
N LYS A 268 -4.07 30.04 1.48
CA LYS A 268 -2.66 30.44 1.55
C LYS A 268 -1.71 29.25 1.44
N SER A 269 -2.04 28.13 2.08
CA SER A 269 -1.25 26.88 1.98
C SER A 269 -1.27 26.31 0.57
N ASN A 270 -2.38 26.44 -0.17
CA ASN A 270 -2.44 26.00 -1.56
C ASN A 270 -1.66 26.93 -2.49
N GLU A 271 -1.69 28.24 -2.25
CA GLU A 271 -0.92 29.22 -3.03
C GLU A 271 0.59 29.00 -2.85
N THR A 272 1.06 28.84 -1.61
CA THR A 272 2.46 28.52 -1.31
C THR A 272 2.89 27.17 -1.91
N PHE A 273 2.05 26.15 -1.82
CA PHE A 273 2.34 24.87 -2.48
C PHE A 273 2.48 25.01 -4.01
N LYS A 274 1.66 25.87 -4.64
CA LYS A 274 1.76 26.15 -6.08
C LYS A 274 3.04 26.89 -6.45
N THR A 275 3.45 27.89 -5.65
CA THR A 275 4.70 28.63 -5.88
C THR A 275 5.89 27.70 -5.75
N ASP A 276 5.98 26.95 -4.64
CA ASP A 276 7.09 26.02 -4.36
C ASP A 276 7.21 24.94 -5.44
N PHE A 277 6.07 24.39 -5.87
CA PHE A 277 6.03 23.41 -6.95
C PHE A 277 6.48 24.01 -8.30
N SER A 278 6.11 25.25 -8.59
CA SER A 278 6.53 25.94 -9.82
C SER A 278 8.03 26.26 -9.84
N GLU A 279 8.60 26.65 -8.69
CA GLU A 279 10.04 26.88 -8.55
C GLU A 279 10.84 25.58 -8.71
N LEU A 280 10.38 24.50 -8.07
CA LEU A 280 10.99 23.17 -8.21
C LEU A 280 10.97 22.70 -9.67
N LEU A 281 9.85 22.87 -10.37
CA LEU A 281 9.75 22.54 -11.79
C LEU A 281 10.74 23.34 -12.63
N ASN A 282 10.82 24.66 -12.43
CA ASN A 282 11.72 25.53 -13.16
C ASN A 282 13.20 25.15 -12.90
N SER A 283 13.53 24.80 -11.65
CA SER A 283 14.87 24.30 -11.28
C SER A 283 15.21 23.01 -12.02
N LYS A 284 14.29 22.04 -12.03
CA LYS A 284 14.48 20.78 -12.77
C LYS A 284 14.59 20.99 -14.28
N GLU A 285 13.82 21.91 -14.85
CA GLU A 285 13.87 22.22 -16.28
C GLU A 285 15.19 22.89 -16.68
N LYS A 286 15.70 23.83 -15.88
CA LYS A 286 17.06 24.40 -16.08
C LYS A 286 18.13 23.32 -16.05
N LEU A 287 18.04 22.42 -15.08
CA LEU A 287 19.01 21.32 -14.94
C LEU A 287 18.91 20.33 -16.11
N LEU A 288 17.69 19.98 -16.55
CA LEU A 288 17.49 19.18 -17.76
C LEU A 288 18.15 19.82 -18.99
N HIS A 289 17.96 21.12 -19.19
CA HIS A 289 18.58 21.84 -20.30
C HIS A 289 20.11 21.84 -20.23
N ALA A 290 20.68 21.99 -19.04
CA ALA A 290 22.12 21.90 -18.83
C ALA A 290 22.65 20.50 -19.22
N HIS A 291 22.01 19.42 -18.75
CA HIS A 291 22.38 18.05 -19.13
C HIS A 291 22.22 17.79 -20.63
N GLN A 292 21.14 18.26 -21.25
CA GLN A 292 20.94 18.13 -22.69
C GLN A 292 21.99 18.89 -23.50
N SER A 293 22.43 20.05 -23.02
CA SER A 293 23.53 20.80 -23.63
C SER A 293 24.84 20.03 -23.56
N LEU A 294 25.15 19.43 -22.40
CA LEU A 294 26.35 18.62 -22.20
C LEU A 294 26.32 17.37 -23.09
N LEU A 295 25.17 16.69 -23.20
CA LEU A 295 24.98 15.56 -24.11
C LEU A 295 25.27 15.95 -25.57
N LYS A 296 24.77 17.09 -26.02
CA LYS A 296 25.03 17.59 -27.38
C LYS A 296 26.52 17.92 -27.59
N GLU A 297 27.18 18.48 -26.59
CA GLU A 297 28.61 18.77 -26.64
C GLU A 297 29.45 17.49 -26.72
N LEU A 298 29.15 16.47 -25.90
CA LEU A 298 29.81 15.17 -25.96
C LEU A 298 29.60 14.49 -27.32
N LEU A 299 28.37 14.53 -27.85
CA LEU A 299 28.09 14.01 -29.19
C LEU A 299 28.91 14.73 -30.27
N ARG A 300 29.01 16.06 -30.19
CA ARG A 300 29.83 16.85 -31.11
C ARG A 300 31.31 16.45 -31.04
N LYS A 301 31.86 16.29 -29.83
CA LYS A 301 33.24 15.81 -29.62
C LYS A 301 33.44 14.41 -30.21
N THR A 302 32.49 13.49 -30.02
CA THR A 302 32.60 12.14 -30.62
C THR A 302 32.59 12.17 -32.15
N THR A 303 31.82 13.06 -32.78
CA THR A 303 31.81 13.21 -34.24
C THR A 303 33.08 13.88 -34.79
N GLU A 304 33.65 14.84 -34.06
CA GLU A 304 34.91 15.51 -34.42
C GLU A 304 36.09 14.53 -34.34
N ILE A 305 36.17 13.71 -33.28
CA ILE A 305 37.25 12.73 -33.07
C ILE A 305 37.22 11.60 -34.12
N SER A 306 36.04 11.26 -34.64
CA SER A 306 35.90 10.20 -35.65
C SER A 306 36.55 10.54 -37.00
N SER A 307 36.95 11.79 -37.26
CA SER A 307 37.41 12.20 -38.60
C SER A 307 38.94 12.22 -38.77
N ASP A 308 39.73 12.34 -37.69
CA ASP A 308 41.16 12.66 -37.83
C ASP A 308 42.17 11.63 -37.24
N GLU A 309 41.81 10.75 -36.29
CA GLU A 309 42.77 9.76 -35.74
C GLU A 309 42.09 8.44 -35.30
N GLU A 310 42.37 7.34 -36.00
CA GLU A 310 41.68 6.05 -35.85
C GLU A 310 41.88 5.31 -34.50
N ASN A 311 42.70 5.78 -33.55
CA ASN A 311 43.05 4.96 -32.37
C ASN A 311 43.01 5.66 -31.01
N THR A 312 42.66 6.95 -30.92
CA THR A 312 42.74 7.68 -29.64
C THR A 312 41.38 7.80 -28.95
N SER A 313 41.08 6.80 -28.10
CA SER A 313 40.31 6.92 -26.86
C SER A 313 38.84 7.42 -26.93
N LEU A 314 37.96 6.68 -27.61
CA LEU A 314 36.50 6.80 -27.50
C LEU A 314 35.95 6.39 -26.11
N GLY A 315 36.71 5.56 -25.38
CA GLY A 315 36.30 4.94 -24.11
C GLY A 315 35.88 5.94 -23.00
N PRO A 316 36.69 6.97 -22.69
CA PRO A 316 36.36 7.97 -21.67
C PRO A 316 35.07 8.74 -21.96
N LEU A 317 34.83 9.13 -23.21
CA LEU A 317 33.61 9.86 -23.60
C LEU A 317 32.34 9.03 -23.40
N LEU A 318 32.42 7.73 -23.68
CA LEU A 318 31.30 6.81 -23.47
C LEU A 318 31.02 6.60 -21.97
N LEU A 319 32.07 6.60 -21.13
CA LEU A 319 31.94 6.52 -19.68
C LEU A 319 31.31 7.79 -19.11
N GLU A 320 31.74 8.97 -19.56
CA GLU A 320 31.13 10.26 -19.20
C GLU A 320 29.65 10.32 -19.60
N PHE A 321 29.30 9.86 -20.81
CA PHE A 321 27.92 9.78 -21.26
C PHE A 321 27.08 8.89 -20.32
N LYS A 322 27.58 7.71 -19.98
CA LYS A 322 26.88 6.77 -19.08
C LYS A 322 26.73 7.34 -17.67
N GLN A 323 27.75 8.04 -17.17
CA GLN A 323 27.70 8.71 -15.87
C GLN A 323 26.69 9.85 -15.86
N LEU A 324 26.63 10.64 -16.94
CA LEU A 324 25.66 11.71 -17.08
C LEU A 324 24.23 11.19 -17.14
N GLN A 325 24.00 10.10 -17.90
CA GLN A 325 22.70 9.44 -17.96
C GLN A 325 22.27 8.91 -16.58
N LYS A 326 23.18 8.23 -15.86
CA LYS A 326 22.95 7.77 -14.49
C LYS A 326 22.60 8.94 -13.54
N SER A 327 23.29 10.07 -13.67
CA SER A 327 23.00 11.28 -12.89
C SER A 327 21.61 11.86 -13.19
N MET A 328 21.17 11.86 -14.46
CA MET A 328 19.82 12.29 -14.83
C MET A 328 18.74 11.39 -14.23
N ASP A 329 18.98 10.07 -14.22
CA ASP A 329 18.08 9.08 -13.62
C ASP A 329 18.02 9.22 -12.09
N GLU A 330 19.16 9.37 -11.41
CA GLU A 330 19.25 9.55 -9.95
C GLU A 330 18.53 10.81 -9.46
N LEU A 331 18.52 11.88 -10.25
CA LEU A 331 17.86 13.14 -9.90
C LEU A 331 16.38 13.20 -10.33
N SER A 332 15.87 12.13 -10.94
CA SER A 332 14.54 12.09 -11.57
C SER A 332 14.28 13.30 -12.48
N ILE A 333 15.21 13.54 -13.41
CA ILE A 333 15.14 14.61 -14.42
C ILE A 333 15.12 13.98 -15.81
N THR A 334 14.63 12.76 -15.94
CA THR A 334 14.44 12.17 -17.26
C THR A 334 13.35 12.95 -18.03
N PRO A 335 13.41 13.05 -19.37
CA PRO A 335 12.36 13.69 -20.16
C PRO A 335 10.97 13.14 -19.88
N LYS A 336 10.88 11.84 -19.57
CA LYS A 336 9.64 11.16 -19.19
C LYS A 336 9.10 11.69 -17.86
N GLU A 337 9.89 11.70 -16.80
CA GLU A 337 9.44 12.23 -15.50
C GLU A 337 9.09 13.73 -15.59
N MET A 338 9.83 14.51 -16.37
CA MET A 338 9.50 15.92 -16.57
C MET A 338 8.15 16.14 -17.26
N THR A 339 7.77 15.27 -18.20
CA THR A 339 6.42 15.34 -18.79
C THR A 339 5.33 14.97 -17.79
N GLU A 340 5.56 13.97 -16.93
CA GLU A 340 4.62 13.61 -15.84
C GLU A 340 4.45 14.77 -14.84
N ILE A 341 5.53 15.43 -14.43
CA ILE A 341 5.47 16.59 -13.53
C ILE A 341 4.73 17.76 -14.20
N LYS A 342 4.97 18.03 -15.49
CA LYS A 342 4.24 19.06 -16.26
C LYS A 342 2.75 18.74 -16.38
N ILE A 343 2.36 17.49 -16.61
CA ILE A 343 0.95 17.06 -16.61
C ILE A 343 0.32 17.29 -15.24
N ARG A 344 1.05 16.97 -14.16
CA ARG A 344 0.58 17.22 -12.79
C ARG A 344 0.37 18.71 -12.53
N LYS A 345 1.29 19.57 -12.98
CA LYS A 345 1.15 21.03 -12.91
C LYS A 345 -0.12 21.49 -13.63
N LEU A 346 -0.31 21.03 -14.87
CA LEU A 346 -1.45 21.41 -15.68
C LEU A 346 -2.78 20.97 -15.03
N ASN A 347 -2.82 19.80 -14.41
CA ASN A 347 -3.97 19.34 -13.63
C ASN A 347 -4.22 20.18 -12.36
N MET A 348 -3.19 20.76 -11.75
CA MET A 348 -3.34 21.64 -10.59
C MET A 348 -3.83 23.05 -10.95
N ASP A 349 -3.36 23.56 -12.08
CA ASP A 349 -3.74 24.90 -12.57
C ASP A 349 -5.12 24.85 -13.24
N HIS A 350 -5.41 23.76 -13.96
CA HIS A 350 -6.62 23.57 -14.75
C HIS A 350 -7.30 22.22 -14.45
N PRO A 351 -7.87 22.03 -13.24
CA PRO A 351 -8.44 20.74 -12.82
C PRO A 351 -9.59 20.22 -13.70
N ASN A 352 -10.17 21.08 -14.53
CA ASN A 352 -11.28 20.75 -15.42
C ASN A 352 -10.89 20.61 -16.90
N GLU A 353 -9.69 21.03 -17.29
CA GLU A 353 -9.28 21.12 -18.69
C GLU A 353 -8.62 19.83 -19.20
N LEU A 354 -7.89 19.15 -18.31
CA LEU A 354 -7.26 17.85 -18.57
C LEU A 354 -7.95 16.68 -17.86
N GLU A 355 -9.27 16.73 -17.63
CA GLU A 355 -9.98 15.46 -17.41
C GLU A 355 -9.76 14.62 -18.69
N VAL A 356 -8.75 13.74 -18.68
CA VAL A 356 -8.62 12.60 -19.59
C VAL A 356 -9.84 11.76 -19.29
N LYS A 357 -10.93 12.15 -19.92
CA LYS A 357 -12.23 11.53 -19.81
C LYS A 357 -12.07 10.18 -20.46
N ASP A 358 -11.63 9.24 -19.64
CA ASP A 358 -11.72 7.84 -19.93
C ASP A 358 -13.15 7.61 -20.44
N ALA A 359 -13.29 7.26 -21.72
CA ALA A 359 -14.55 7.45 -22.44
C ALA A 359 -15.70 6.69 -21.75
N ARG A 360 -15.36 5.61 -21.04
CA ARG A 360 -16.24 4.85 -20.14
C ARG A 360 -16.71 5.66 -18.93
N ALA A 361 -15.80 6.35 -18.24
CA ALA A 361 -16.13 7.19 -17.10
C ALA A 361 -17.06 8.35 -17.50
N ALA A 362 -16.78 9.02 -18.61
CA ALA A 362 -17.64 10.09 -19.14
C ALA A 362 -19.03 9.57 -19.55
N ALA A 363 -19.10 8.41 -20.22
CA ALA A 363 -20.37 7.76 -20.55
C ALA A 363 -21.17 7.39 -19.27
N SER A 364 -20.50 6.94 -18.22
CA SER A 364 -21.14 6.62 -16.93
C SER A 364 -21.69 7.87 -16.23
N LYS A 365 -20.92 8.97 -16.19
CA LYS A 365 -21.38 10.27 -15.65
C LYS A 365 -22.60 10.78 -16.43
N LYS A 366 -22.58 10.70 -17.77
CA LYS A 366 -23.71 11.07 -18.64
C LYS A 366 -24.96 10.21 -18.38
N LYS A 367 -24.82 8.89 -18.19
CA LYS A 367 -25.93 8.00 -17.81
C LYS A 367 -26.52 8.36 -16.44
N ARG A 368 -25.68 8.64 -15.44
CA ARG A 368 -26.13 9.07 -14.10
C ARG A 368 -26.85 10.42 -14.13
N ALA A 369 -26.30 11.40 -14.86
CA ALA A 369 -26.94 12.71 -15.03
C ALA A 369 -28.31 12.60 -15.72
N LYS A 370 -28.45 11.79 -16.77
CA LYS A 370 -29.74 11.52 -17.42
C LYS A 370 -30.76 10.89 -16.45
N LYS A 371 -30.35 9.92 -15.64
CA LYS A 371 -31.22 9.30 -14.62
C LYS A 371 -31.67 10.33 -13.57
N ALA A 372 -30.75 11.14 -13.05
CA ALA A 372 -31.05 12.18 -12.07
C ALA A 372 -32.02 13.24 -12.62
N ALA A 373 -31.82 13.69 -13.87
CA ALA A 373 -32.72 14.62 -14.54
C ALA A 373 -34.14 14.04 -14.71
N LEU A 374 -34.23 12.75 -15.05
CA LEU A 374 -35.53 12.06 -15.19
C LEU A 374 -36.27 11.93 -13.86
N VAL A 375 -35.54 11.67 -12.76
CA VAL A 375 -36.10 11.66 -11.40
C VAL A 375 -36.61 13.06 -11.00
N ARG A 376 -35.83 14.11 -11.26
CA ARG A 376 -36.25 15.50 -10.99
C ARG A 376 -37.51 15.87 -11.79
N LYS A 377 -37.61 15.46 -13.07
CA LYS A 377 -38.80 15.69 -13.90
C LYS A 377 -40.03 14.94 -13.38
N LYS A 378 -39.87 13.72 -12.86
CA LYS A 378 -40.98 12.98 -12.22
C LYS A 378 -41.43 13.64 -10.92
N MET A 379 -40.52 14.11 -10.08
CA MET A 379 -40.90 14.85 -8.86
C MET A 379 -41.64 16.15 -9.15
N ARG A 380 -41.22 16.90 -10.18
CA ARG A 380 -41.92 18.13 -10.62
C ARG A 380 -43.32 17.91 -11.20
N ARG A 381 -43.68 16.69 -11.62
CA ARG A 381 -45.03 16.35 -12.08
C ARG A 381 -45.94 15.85 -10.95
N LYS A 382 -45.36 15.48 -9.80
CA LYS A 382 -46.09 14.99 -8.63
C LYS A 382 -46.42 16.11 -7.64
N ARG A 383 -45.61 17.16 -7.63
CA ARG A 383 -45.98 18.47 -7.09
C ARG A 383 -46.81 19.18 -8.14
#